data_AF-A0A2V9KL19-F1
#
_entry.id   AF-A0A2V9KL19-F1
#
_cell.length_a   1.000
_cell.length_b   1.000
_cell.length_c   1.000
_cell.angle_alpha   90.00
_cell.angle_beta   90.00
_cell.angle_gamma   90.00
#
_symmetry.space_group_name_H-M   'P 1'
#
loop_
_entity.id
_entity.type
_entity.pdbx_description
1 polymer ?
#
loop_
_entity_poly.entity_id
_entity_poly.type
_entity_poly.pdbx_seq_one_letter_code
_entity_poly.pdbx_strand_id
1 'polypeptide(L)'
;MTTDCNAYRDRIPRALLEDLPPEELRALQAHLAACPQCAQENERYAATVGALETAARGAGVDVPRHFFVYPAERGMGLRELFALLSPALRAALFAAGAAVALLTIVGASLTWLLARESALTRLAPQAVDVPALRAELLRLVDEKSRADKLELARELRGELARFWSASNTRERAMLESALTSLEGRVNERIVGTANQLEERTGRAVASAYQSVETKQRQDLLAIDDRLSRLAATGEQKNDQTNAILETLLEVAELRLDRTSR
;
A
#
# COMPACT_ATOMS: atom_id res chain seq x y z
N MET A 1 25.83 7.75 -39.52
CA MET A 1 25.03 8.55 -38.56
C MET A 1 24.31 7.59 -37.61
N THR A 2 25.04 6.93 -36.71
CA THR A 2 24.55 5.82 -35.87
C THR A 2 24.43 6.19 -34.39
N THR A 3 24.88 7.37 -33.99
CA THR A 3 24.93 7.80 -32.58
C THR A 3 23.59 8.25 -32.01
N ASP A 4 22.66 8.73 -32.84
CA ASP A 4 21.36 9.22 -32.35
C ASP A 4 20.26 8.16 -32.37
N CYS A 5 20.45 7.04 -33.09
CA CYS A 5 19.43 6.01 -33.23
C CYS A 5 19.03 5.42 -31.87
N ASN A 6 19.99 5.17 -30.97
CA ASN A 6 19.71 4.61 -29.65
C ASN A 6 18.74 5.48 -28.83
N ALA A 7 18.88 6.80 -28.89
CA ALA A 7 18.00 7.73 -28.18
C ALA A 7 16.56 7.71 -28.73
N TYR A 8 16.39 7.52 -30.04
CA TYR A 8 15.07 7.41 -30.65
C TYR A 8 14.44 6.03 -30.47
N ARG A 9 15.22 4.95 -30.38
CA ARG A 9 14.72 3.59 -30.12
C ARG A 9 13.94 3.49 -28.82
N ASP A 10 14.38 4.18 -27.77
CA ASP A 10 13.68 4.22 -26.48
C ASP A 10 12.37 5.05 -26.53
N ARG A 11 12.25 5.96 -27.50
CA ARG A 11 11.08 6.83 -27.69
C ARG A 11 9.99 6.19 -28.56
N ILE A 12 10.34 5.26 -29.45
CA ILE A 12 9.40 4.53 -30.30
C ILE A 12 8.27 3.85 -29.50
N PRO A 13 8.55 2.99 -28.49
CA PRO A 13 7.47 2.34 -27.74
C PRO A 13 6.63 3.32 -26.93
N ARG A 14 7.22 4.41 -26.41
CA ARG A 14 6.49 5.45 -25.67
C ARG A 14 5.55 6.24 -26.57
N ALA A 15 5.95 6.52 -27.80
CA ALA A 15 5.09 7.18 -28.78
C ALA A 15 3.87 6.32 -29.15
N LEU A 16 4.02 4.99 -29.23
CA LEU A 16 2.92 4.06 -29.52
C LEU A 16 1.91 3.92 -28.35
N LEU A 17 2.33 4.26 -27.13
CA LEU A 17 1.49 4.22 -25.93
C LEU A 17 0.96 5.61 -25.51
N GLU A 18 1.11 6.63 -26.38
CA GLU A 18 0.73 8.04 -26.12
C GLU A 18 1.46 8.71 -24.95
N ASP A 19 2.60 8.15 -24.50
CA ASP A 19 3.39 8.60 -23.34
C ASP A 19 4.53 9.59 -23.69
N LEU A 20 4.43 10.31 -24.81
CA LEU A 20 5.49 11.19 -25.30
C LEU A 20 5.00 12.64 -25.52
N PRO A 21 5.72 13.67 -25.03
CA PRO A 21 5.33 15.06 -25.26
C PRO A 21 5.37 15.41 -26.76
N PRO A 22 4.54 16.37 -27.22
CA PRO A 22 4.33 16.65 -28.63
C PRO A 22 5.58 17.13 -29.37
N GLU A 23 6.52 17.77 -28.66
CA GLU A 23 7.81 18.20 -29.23
C GLU A 23 8.72 17.03 -29.56
N GLU A 24 8.80 16.04 -28.66
CA GLU A 24 9.59 14.83 -28.86
C GLU A 24 8.98 13.91 -29.91
N LEU A 25 7.64 13.89 -30.01
CA LEU A 25 6.93 13.14 -31.06
C LEU A 25 7.28 13.66 -32.46
N ARG A 26 7.34 14.99 -32.65
CA ARG A 26 7.73 15.59 -33.93
C ARG A 26 9.19 15.28 -34.28
N ALA A 27 10.09 15.34 -33.29
CA ALA A 27 11.49 14.97 -33.49
C ALA A 27 11.65 13.49 -33.86
N LEU A 28 10.89 12.60 -33.20
CA LEU A 28 10.84 11.18 -33.53
C LEU A 28 10.31 10.96 -34.96
N GLN A 29 9.21 11.60 -35.35
CA GLN A 29 8.66 11.48 -36.71
C GLN A 29 9.65 11.95 -37.79
N ALA A 30 10.35 13.05 -37.55
CA ALA A 30 11.40 13.53 -38.45
C ALA A 30 12.56 12.52 -38.56
N HIS A 31 12.94 11.89 -37.45
CA HIS A 31 13.97 10.84 -37.45
C HIS A 31 13.52 9.57 -38.18
N LEU A 32 12.28 9.10 -37.97
CA LEU A 32 11.72 7.93 -38.64
C LEU A 32 11.62 8.13 -40.16
N ALA A 33 11.34 9.35 -40.62
CA ALA A 33 11.37 9.68 -42.05
C ALA A 33 12.78 9.62 -42.66
N ALA A 34 13.82 9.90 -41.86
CA ALA A 34 15.21 9.90 -42.31
C ALA A 34 15.93 8.55 -42.12
N CYS A 35 15.48 7.72 -41.17
CA CYS A 35 16.14 6.47 -40.78
C CYS A 35 15.26 5.24 -41.04
N PRO A 36 15.53 4.45 -42.10
CA PRO A 36 14.71 3.28 -42.44
C PRO A 36 14.80 2.15 -41.41
N GLN A 37 15.91 2.06 -40.66
CA GLN A 37 16.06 1.05 -39.60
C GLN A 37 15.11 1.32 -38.43
N CYS A 38 15.05 2.56 -37.95
CA CYS A 38 14.14 2.97 -36.89
C CYS A 38 12.68 2.92 -37.36
N ALA A 39 12.40 3.22 -38.63
CA ALA A 39 11.07 3.06 -39.23
C ALA A 39 10.60 1.59 -39.19
N GLN A 40 11.47 0.65 -39.58
CA GLN A 40 11.17 -0.78 -39.51
C GLN A 40 10.96 -1.26 -38.06
N GLU A 41 11.73 -0.73 -37.10
CA GLU A 41 11.49 -1.04 -35.69
C GLU A 41 10.13 -0.53 -35.20
N ASN A 42 9.75 0.69 -35.58
CA ASN A 42 8.42 1.24 -35.27
C ASN A 42 7.28 0.37 -35.83
N GLU A 43 7.41 -0.14 -37.05
CA GLU A 43 6.45 -1.08 -37.64
C GLU A 43 6.35 -2.39 -36.83
N ARG A 44 7.49 -2.94 -36.37
CA ARG A 44 7.50 -4.15 -35.53
C ARG A 44 6.82 -3.93 -34.18
N TYR A 45 7.08 -2.79 -33.54
CA TYR A 45 6.40 -2.43 -32.30
C TYR A 45 4.90 -2.22 -32.51
N ALA A 46 4.51 -1.50 -33.56
CA ALA A 46 3.10 -1.29 -33.91
C ALA A 46 2.36 -2.62 -34.17
N ALA A 47 3.00 -3.56 -34.89
CA ALA A 47 2.47 -4.89 -35.11
C ALA A 47 2.30 -5.68 -33.79
N THR A 48 3.26 -5.55 -32.86
CA THR A 48 3.21 -6.21 -31.55
C THR A 48 2.10 -5.64 -30.67
N VAL A 49 1.96 -4.31 -30.61
CA VAL A 49 0.85 -3.64 -29.90
C VAL A 49 -0.49 -4.03 -30.50
N GLY A 50 -0.61 -4.02 -31.83
CA GLY A 50 -1.82 -4.47 -32.52
C GLY A 50 -2.18 -5.93 -32.24
N ALA A 51 -1.18 -6.82 -32.16
CA ALA A 51 -1.37 -8.22 -31.77
C ALA A 51 -1.82 -8.36 -30.31
N LEU A 52 -1.27 -7.55 -29.40
CA LEU A 52 -1.69 -7.53 -27.99
C LEU A 52 -3.10 -6.99 -27.82
N GLU A 53 -3.49 -5.94 -28.55
CA GLU A 53 -4.85 -5.41 -28.53
C GLU A 53 -5.86 -6.39 -29.13
N THR A 54 -5.49 -7.10 -30.20
CA THR A 54 -6.35 -8.13 -30.79
C THR A 54 -6.42 -9.37 -29.92
N ALA A 55 -5.34 -9.76 -29.23
CA ALA A 55 -5.36 -10.81 -28.21
C ALA A 55 -6.18 -10.39 -26.97
N ALA A 56 -6.10 -9.13 -26.55
CA ALA A 56 -6.93 -8.56 -25.49
C ALA A 56 -8.42 -8.53 -25.88
N ARG A 57 -8.71 -8.34 -27.17
CA ARG A 57 -10.05 -8.50 -27.77
C ARG A 57 -10.38 -9.95 -28.15
N GLY A 58 -9.42 -10.87 -27.99
CA GLY A 58 -9.28 -12.14 -28.71
C GLY A 58 -9.68 -13.37 -27.91
N ALA A 59 -10.78 -13.27 -27.21
CA ALA A 59 -11.77 -14.33 -27.04
C ALA A 59 -13.07 -13.54 -26.83
N GLY A 60 -14.19 -13.95 -27.42
CA GLY A 60 -15.51 -13.33 -27.20
C GLY A 60 -16.01 -13.50 -25.75
N VAL A 61 -15.14 -13.28 -24.77
CA VAL A 61 -15.41 -13.13 -23.37
C VAL A 61 -15.94 -11.71 -23.24
N ASP A 62 -17.25 -11.62 -23.16
CA ASP A 62 -17.95 -10.47 -22.63
C ASP A 62 -17.22 -10.08 -21.34
N VAL A 63 -16.51 -8.94 -21.36
CA VAL A 63 -15.68 -8.50 -20.23
C VAL A 63 -16.59 -8.49 -19.01
N PRO A 64 -16.40 -9.38 -18.02
CA PRO A 64 -17.24 -9.36 -16.83
C PRO A 64 -17.12 -7.95 -16.27
N ARG A 65 -18.26 -7.27 -16.05
CA ARG A 65 -18.35 -5.86 -15.62
C ARG A 65 -17.80 -5.61 -14.21
N HIS A 66 -16.76 -6.35 -13.82
CA HIS A 66 -16.17 -6.47 -12.50
C HIS A 66 -14.64 -6.34 -12.52
N PHE A 67 -14.01 -6.30 -13.69
CA PHE A 67 -12.63 -5.79 -13.77
C PHE A 67 -12.66 -4.27 -13.78
N PHE A 68 -12.35 -3.70 -12.60
CA PHE A 68 -12.04 -2.28 -12.44
C PHE A 68 -10.76 -1.96 -13.22
N VAL A 69 -10.86 -1.83 -14.55
CA VAL A 69 -10.05 -0.85 -15.25
C VAL A 69 -10.67 0.48 -14.85
N TYR A 70 -10.01 1.23 -13.97
CA TYR A 70 -10.36 2.63 -13.80
C TYR A 70 -10.17 3.28 -15.17
N PRO A 71 -11.24 3.72 -15.87
CA PRO A 71 -11.04 4.55 -17.04
C PRO A 71 -10.24 5.75 -16.55
N ALA A 72 -9.17 6.10 -17.27
CA ALA A 72 -8.39 7.30 -17.00
C ALA A 72 -9.37 8.42 -16.66
N GLU A 73 -9.23 8.98 -15.45
CA GLU A 73 -10.18 9.93 -14.89
C GLU A 73 -10.27 11.14 -15.82
N ARG A 74 -11.18 11.11 -16.79
CA ARG A 74 -11.78 12.32 -17.31
C ARG A 74 -12.51 12.88 -16.11
N GLY A 75 -11.92 13.88 -15.48
CA GLY A 75 -12.48 14.55 -14.31
C GLY A 75 -13.91 14.98 -14.63
N MET A 76 -14.86 14.13 -14.27
CA MET A 76 -16.27 14.39 -14.49
C MET A 76 -16.62 15.48 -13.50
N GLY A 77 -16.90 16.68 -14.01
CA GLY A 77 -17.15 17.83 -13.15
C GLY A 77 -18.32 17.54 -12.23
N LEU A 78 -18.31 18.06 -10.99
CA LEU A 78 -19.42 17.91 -10.03
C LEU A 78 -20.78 18.21 -10.68
N ARG A 79 -20.80 19.15 -11.63
CA ARG A 79 -21.99 19.56 -12.39
C ARG A 79 -22.53 18.46 -13.32
N GLU A 80 -21.65 17.71 -13.98
CA GLU A 80 -22.01 16.59 -14.86
C GLU A 80 -22.50 15.39 -14.04
N LEU A 81 -21.89 15.18 -12.88
CA LEU A 81 -22.30 14.16 -11.92
C LEU A 81 -23.72 14.45 -11.39
N PHE A 82 -24.01 15.71 -11.03
CA PHE A 82 -25.38 16.14 -10.69
C PHE A 82 -26.36 15.99 -11.86
N ALA A 83 -25.91 16.20 -13.10
CA ALA A 83 -26.74 16.05 -14.31
C ALA A 83 -27.11 14.59 -14.66
N LEU A 84 -26.43 13.61 -14.05
CA LEU A 84 -26.73 12.18 -14.19
C LEU A 84 -27.68 11.64 -13.09
N LEU A 85 -27.87 12.38 -11.99
CA LEU A 85 -28.80 11.97 -10.93
C LEU A 85 -30.26 12.15 -11.37
N SER A 86 -31.14 11.20 -10.99
CA SER A 86 -32.58 11.29 -11.23
C SER A 86 -33.19 12.52 -10.53
N PRO A 87 -34.27 13.11 -11.07
CA PRO A 87 -34.83 14.35 -10.53
C PRO A 87 -35.30 14.21 -9.07
N ALA A 88 -35.73 13.01 -8.67
CA ALA A 88 -36.08 12.71 -7.28
C ALA A 88 -34.86 12.75 -6.34
N LEU A 89 -33.71 12.21 -6.77
CA LEU A 89 -32.49 12.23 -5.96
C LEU A 89 -31.88 13.64 -5.87
N ARG A 90 -32.03 14.45 -6.93
CA ARG A 90 -31.63 15.86 -6.90
C ARG A 90 -32.42 16.63 -5.86
N ALA A 91 -33.75 16.49 -5.83
CA ALA A 91 -34.59 17.16 -4.85
C ALA A 91 -34.22 16.75 -3.41
N ALA A 92 -33.94 15.46 -3.18
CA ALA A 92 -33.50 14.96 -1.87
C ALA A 92 -32.13 15.54 -1.45
N LEU A 93 -31.17 15.62 -2.36
CA LEU A 93 -29.85 16.21 -2.06
C LEU A 93 -29.91 17.72 -1.83
N PHE A 94 -30.76 18.45 -2.56
CA PHE A 94 -30.99 19.88 -2.29
C PHE A 94 -31.66 20.09 -0.94
N ALA A 95 -32.63 19.26 -0.56
CA ALA A 95 -33.27 19.32 0.75
C ALA A 95 -32.28 18.99 1.89
N ALA A 96 -31.47 17.94 1.72
CA ALA A 96 -30.43 17.57 2.67
C ALA A 96 -29.34 18.65 2.78
N GLY A 97 -28.89 19.20 1.64
CA GLY A 97 -27.92 20.29 1.61
C GLY A 97 -28.44 21.57 2.26
N ALA A 98 -29.71 21.92 2.07
CA ALA A 98 -30.35 23.05 2.73
C ALA A 98 -30.46 22.84 4.25
N ALA A 99 -30.76 21.62 4.69
CA ALA A 99 -30.81 21.28 6.12
C ALA A 99 -29.41 21.38 6.77
N VAL A 100 -28.36 20.89 6.09
CA VAL A 100 -26.98 21.02 6.55
C VAL A 100 -26.53 22.49 6.58
N ALA A 101 -26.88 23.29 5.57
CA ALA A 101 -26.57 24.73 5.55
C ALA A 101 -27.29 25.50 6.67
N LEU A 102 -28.53 25.14 6.99
CA LEU A 102 -29.24 25.70 8.14
C LEU A 102 -28.57 25.30 9.47
N LEU A 103 -28.13 24.04 9.60
CA LEU A 103 -27.41 23.58 10.79
C LEU A 103 -26.05 24.25 10.97
N THR A 104 -25.32 24.56 9.88
CA THR A 104 -24.05 25.29 9.97
C THR A 104 -24.26 26.76 10.32
N ILE A 105 -25.31 27.41 9.80
CA ILE A 105 -25.66 28.79 10.18
C ILE A 105 -26.08 28.87 11.65
N VAL A 106 -26.87 27.91 12.13
CA VAL A 106 -27.29 27.84 13.55
C VAL A 106 -26.12 27.48 14.46
N GLY A 107 -25.23 26.57 14.05
CA GLY A 107 -24.00 26.25 14.79
C GLY A 107 -23.02 27.42 14.86
N ALA A 108 -22.89 28.20 13.79
CA ALA A 108 -22.04 29.38 13.75
C ALA A 108 -22.59 30.54 14.61
N SER A 109 -23.92 30.70 14.69
CA SER A 109 -24.53 31.71 15.56
C SER A 109 -24.41 31.33 17.05
N LEU A 110 -24.53 30.05 17.38
CA LEU A 110 -24.36 29.56 18.75
C LEU A 110 -22.91 29.70 19.24
N THR A 111 -21.92 29.43 18.38
CA THR A 111 -20.49 29.61 18.73
C THR A 111 -20.13 31.08 18.91
N TRP A 112 -20.75 32.00 18.15
CA TRP A 112 -20.56 33.44 18.33
C TRP A 112 -21.18 33.96 19.64
N LEU A 113 -22.34 33.41 20.04
CA LEU A 113 -22.96 33.69 21.35
C LEU A 113 -22.12 33.14 22.53
N LEU A 114 -21.61 31.91 22.41
CA LEU A 114 -20.73 31.30 23.42
C LEU A 114 -19.35 31.99 23.51
N ALA A 115 -18.83 32.53 22.41
CA ALA A 115 -17.61 33.33 22.39
C ALA A 115 -17.80 34.71 23.04
N ARG A 116 -19.03 35.23 23.09
CA ARG A 116 -19.34 36.50 23.74
C ARG A 116 -19.47 36.36 25.27
N GLU A 117 -19.89 35.20 25.76
CA GLU A 117 -19.92 34.89 27.19
C GLU A 117 -18.54 34.56 27.76
N SER A 118 -17.64 33.94 26.98
CA SER A 118 -16.26 33.67 27.40
C SER A 118 -15.36 34.91 27.50
N ALA A 119 -15.81 36.05 26.98
CA ALA A 119 -15.14 37.34 27.19
C ALA A 119 -15.32 37.89 28.62
N LEU A 120 -16.30 37.40 29.40
CA LEU A 120 -16.57 37.86 30.77
C LEU A 120 -15.98 36.97 31.88
N THR A 121 -15.38 35.82 31.55
CA THR A 121 -14.71 34.94 32.51
C THR A 121 -13.18 35.12 32.51
N ARG A 122 -12.71 36.36 32.60
CA ARG A 122 -11.32 36.66 33.02
C ARG A 122 -11.31 36.96 34.53
N LEU A 123 -11.67 35.99 35.35
CA LEU A 123 -11.45 36.05 36.79
C LEU A 123 -11.01 34.68 37.31
N ALA A 124 -9.77 34.66 37.80
CA ALA A 124 -9.09 33.65 38.63
C ALA A 124 -8.75 32.27 38.00
N PRO A 125 -7.49 31.81 38.10
CA PRO A 125 -7.12 30.44 37.79
C PRO A 125 -7.52 29.56 38.98
N GLN A 126 -8.70 28.97 38.93
CA GLN A 126 -8.96 27.82 39.80
C GLN A 126 -8.24 26.60 39.22
N ALA A 127 -7.55 25.87 40.06
CA ALA A 127 -6.96 24.57 39.73
C ALA A 127 -8.11 23.59 39.44
N VAL A 128 -8.60 23.63 38.21
CA VAL A 128 -9.59 22.68 37.70
C VAL A 128 -8.84 21.37 37.54
N ASP A 129 -9.25 20.36 38.29
CA ASP A 129 -8.72 19.00 38.19
C ASP A 129 -9.15 18.40 36.85
N VAL A 130 -8.34 18.67 35.83
CA VAL A 130 -8.49 18.24 34.43
C VAL A 130 -8.87 16.76 34.28
N PRO A 131 -8.35 15.79 35.07
CA PRO A 131 -8.80 14.40 34.97
C PRO A 131 -10.25 14.18 35.40
N ALA A 132 -10.74 14.87 36.43
CA ALA A 132 -12.12 14.74 36.89
C ALA A 132 -13.11 15.32 35.86
N LEU A 133 -12.79 16.50 35.31
CA LEU A 133 -13.61 17.13 34.26
C LEU A 133 -13.61 16.31 32.96
N ARG A 134 -12.47 15.69 32.61
CA ARG A 134 -12.36 14.78 31.45
C ARG A 134 -13.20 13.52 31.64
N ALA A 135 -13.21 12.93 32.83
CA ALA A 135 -14.03 11.76 33.13
C ALA A 135 -15.53 12.09 33.02
N GLU A 136 -15.94 13.26 33.50
CA GLU A 136 -17.33 13.71 33.44
C GLU A 136 -17.77 14.06 32.00
N LEU A 137 -16.91 14.73 31.22
CA LEU A 137 -17.14 14.98 29.79
C LEU A 137 -17.22 13.69 28.98
N LEU A 138 -16.34 12.71 29.22
CA LEU A 138 -16.40 11.42 28.55
C LEU A 138 -17.68 10.66 28.91
N ARG A 139 -18.14 10.74 30.17
CA ARG A 139 -19.41 10.15 30.60
C ARG A 139 -20.60 10.80 29.89
N LEU A 140 -20.64 12.13 29.83
CA LEU A 140 -21.68 12.90 29.15
C LEU A 140 -21.71 12.65 27.63
N VAL A 141 -20.54 12.52 27.00
CA VAL A 141 -20.44 12.20 25.57
C VAL A 141 -20.88 10.77 25.28
N ASP A 142 -20.56 9.80 26.14
CA ASP A 142 -21.01 8.42 25.95
C ASP A 142 -22.53 8.30 26.17
N GLU A 143 -23.07 9.01 27.16
CA GLU A 143 -24.50 9.05 27.45
C GLU A 143 -25.30 9.71 26.31
N LYS A 144 -24.79 10.83 25.77
CA LYS A 144 -25.35 11.46 24.56
C LYS A 144 -25.19 10.59 23.32
N SER A 145 -24.03 9.94 23.14
CA SER A 145 -23.79 9.00 22.04
C SER A 145 -24.79 7.85 22.06
N ARG A 146 -25.09 7.30 23.24
CA ARG A 146 -26.09 6.24 23.40
C ARG A 146 -27.50 6.75 23.11
N ALA A 147 -27.86 7.94 23.58
CA ALA A 147 -29.15 8.55 23.29
C ALA A 147 -29.33 8.80 21.79
N ASP A 148 -28.35 9.41 21.13
CA ASP A 148 -28.35 9.70 19.70
C ASP A 148 -28.40 8.40 18.86
N LYS A 149 -27.69 7.35 19.28
CA LYS A 149 -27.77 6.01 18.65
C LYS A 149 -29.16 5.39 18.79
N LEU A 150 -29.81 5.53 19.95
CA LEU A 150 -31.16 5.01 20.19
C LEU A 150 -32.20 5.80 19.39
N GLU A 151 -32.05 7.11 19.27
CA GLU A 151 -32.91 7.97 18.45
C GLU A 151 -32.77 7.65 16.96
N LEU A 152 -31.54 7.56 16.45
CA LEU A 152 -31.26 7.14 15.08
C LEU A 152 -31.80 5.73 14.80
N ALA A 153 -31.65 4.80 15.74
CA ALA A 153 -32.20 3.45 15.59
C ALA A 153 -33.74 3.42 15.61
N ARG A 154 -34.40 4.38 16.26
CA ARG A 154 -35.86 4.54 16.22
C ARG A 154 -36.30 5.17 14.90
N GLU A 155 -35.59 6.17 14.43
CA GLU A 155 -35.84 6.83 13.15
C GLU A 155 -35.67 5.86 11.98
N LEU A 156 -34.55 5.12 11.94
CA LEU A 156 -34.30 4.08 10.95
C LEU A 156 -35.36 2.97 11.00
N ARG A 157 -35.83 2.58 12.18
CA ARG A 157 -36.95 1.62 12.30
C ARG A 157 -38.25 2.20 11.78
N GLY A 158 -38.53 3.47 12.02
CA GLY A 158 -39.71 4.17 11.50
C GLY A 158 -39.67 4.37 9.98
N GLU A 159 -38.50 4.64 9.41
CA GLU A 159 -38.28 4.71 7.97
C GLU A 159 -38.32 3.33 7.32
N LEU A 160 -37.71 2.30 7.93
CA LEU A 160 -37.87 0.92 7.48
C LEU A 160 -39.32 0.51 7.53
N ALA A 161 -40.07 0.76 8.61
CA ALA A 161 -41.48 0.36 8.71
C ALA A 161 -42.34 1.04 7.62
N ARG A 162 -42.07 2.32 7.33
CA ARG A 162 -42.71 3.06 6.23
C ARG A 162 -42.34 2.49 4.87
N PHE A 163 -41.07 2.23 4.62
CA PHE A 163 -40.57 1.61 3.40
C PHE A 163 -41.12 0.19 3.20
N TRP A 164 -41.15 -0.61 4.26
CA TRP A 164 -41.73 -1.96 4.28
C TRP A 164 -43.23 -1.92 3.98
N SER A 165 -43.99 -0.98 4.56
CA SER A 165 -45.42 -0.84 4.28
C SER A 165 -45.73 -0.39 2.85
N ALA A 166 -44.81 0.34 2.21
CA ALA A 166 -44.94 0.85 0.83
C ALA A 166 -44.35 -0.09 -0.23
N SER A 167 -43.53 -1.08 0.17
CA SER A 167 -42.82 -1.97 -0.75
C SER A 167 -43.65 -3.20 -1.13
N ASN A 168 -43.82 -3.41 -2.44
CA ASN A 168 -44.52 -4.55 -3.02
C ASN A 168 -43.79 -5.87 -2.71
N THR A 169 -44.52 -6.98 -2.59
CA THR A 169 -43.99 -8.35 -2.34
C THR A 169 -42.86 -8.75 -3.30
N ARG A 170 -42.85 -8.18 -4.51
CA ARG A 170 -41.81 -8.39 -5.54
C ARG A 170 -40.49 -7.68 -5.23
N GLU A 171 -40.53 -6.50 -4.62
CA GLU A 171 -39.34 -5.75 -4.20
C GLU A 171 -38.71 -6.37 -2.95
N ARG A 172 -39.53 -6.93 -2.05
CA ARG A 172 -39.05 -7.68 -0.88
C ARG A 172 -38.26 -8.93 -1.28
N ALA A 173 -38.76 -9.70 -2.26
CA ALA A 173 -38.04 -10.86 -2.80
C ALA A 173 -36.73 -10.46 -3.50
N MET A 174 -36.69 -9.29 -4.16
CA MET A 174 -35.45 -8.75 -4.73
C MET A 174 -34.45 -8.34 -3.66
N LEU A 175 -34.88 -7.70 -2.59
CA LEU A 175 -34.01 -7.32 -1.48
C LEU A 175 -33.46 -8.55 -0.75
N GLU A 176 -34.28 -9.56 -0.48
CA GLU A 176 -33.86 -10.79 0.20
C GLU A 176 -32.84 -11.58 -0.65
N SER A 177 -33.05 -11.67 -1.97
CA SER A 177 -32.07 -12.28 -2.87
C SER A 177 -30.77 -11.46 -2.98
N ALA A 178 -30.86 -10.13 -2.99
CA ALA A 178 -29.69 -9.25 -2.97
C ALA A 178 -28.92 -9.36 -1.64
N LEU A 179 -29.60 -9.48 -0.51
CA LEU A 179 -29.00 -9.66 0.81
C LEU A 179 -28.29 -11.02 0.90
N THR A 180 -28.95 -12.09 0.45
CA THR A 180 -28.38 -13.44 0.42
C THR A 180 -27.16 -13.51 -0.49
N SER A 181 -27.22 -12.84 -1.65
CA SER A 181 -26.07 -12.71 -2.56
C SER A 181 -24.92 -11.94 -1.92
N LEU A 182 -25.23 -10.86 -1.21
CA LEU A 182 -24.22 -10.04 -0.54
C LEU A 182 -23.57 -10.79 0.63
N GLU A 183 -24.35 -11.51 1.43
CA GLU A 183 -23.86 -12.41 2.48
C GLU A 183 -22.95 -13.49 1.91
N GLY A 184 -23.35 -14.14 0.80
CA GLY A 184 -22.52 -15.12 0.10
C GLY A 184 -21.17 -14.56 -0.32
N ARG A 185 -21.15 -13.38 -0.97
CA ARG A 185 -19.91 -12.72 -1.40
C ARG A 185 -19.04 -12.27 -0.24
N VAL A 186 -19.64 -11.79 0.85
CA VAL A 186 -18.88 -11.39 2.05
C VAL A 186 -18.24 -12.62 2.69
N ASN A 187 -18.98 -13.71 2.81
CA ASN A 187 -18.48 -14.96 3.39
C ASN A 187 -17.36 -15.56 2.54
N GLU A 188 -17.52 -15.57 1.22
CA GLU A 188 -16.49 -16.00 0.26
C GLU A 188 -15.24 -15.12 0.36
N ARG A 189 -15.41 -13.80 0.50
CA ARG A 189 -14.28 -12.88 0.66
C ARG A 189 -13.56 -13.07 1.99
N ILE A 190 -14.27 -13.34 3.09
CA ILE A 190 -13.68 -13.63 4.40
C ILE A 190 -12.89 -14.95 4.37
N VAL A 191 -13.48 -16.01 3.82
CA VAL A 191 -12.80 -17.31 3.70
C VAL A 191 -11.60 -17.21 2.75
N GLY A 192 -11.76 -16.51 1.63
CA GLY A 192 -10.68 -16.26 0.67
C GLY A 192 -9.52 -15.47 1.29
N THR A 193 -9.79 -14.40 2.04
CA THR A 193 -8.73 -13.63 2.71
C THR A 193 -8.09 -14.41 3.85
N ALA A 194 -8.83 -15.23 4.59
CA ALA A 194 -8.29 -16.10 5.64
C ALA A 194 -7.31 -17.13 5.06
N ASN A 195 -7.71 -17.85 4.00
CA ASN A 195 -6.84 -18.82 3.33
C ASN A 195 -5.59 -18.15 2.73
N GLN A 196 -5.76 -16.98 2.11
CA GLN A 196 -4.65 -16.25 1.52
C GLN A 196 -3.68 -15.69 2.57
N LEU A 197 -4.17 -15.34 3.76
CA LEU A 197 -3.35 -14.93 4.89
C LEU A 197 -2.60 -16.11 5.50
N GLU A 198 -3.25 -17.27 5.65
CA GLU A 198 -2.63 -18.50 6.12
C GLU A 198 -1.49 -18.95 5.19
N GLU A 199 -1.74 -18.93 3.88
CA GLU A 199 -0.75 -19.30 2.88
C GLU A 199 0.44 -18.33 2.86
N ARG A 200 0.19 -17.01 2.93
CA ARG A 200 1.26 -16.00 3.02
C ARG A 200 2.08 -16.15 4.29
N THR A 201 1.43 -16.38 5.42
CA THR A 201 2.10 -16.60 6.71
C THR A 201 2.96 -17.86 6.67
N GLY A 202 2.43 -18.96 6.13
CA GLY A 202 3.19 -20.20 5.94
C GLY A 202 4.44 -20.01 5.07
N ARG A 203 4.31 -19.30 3.94
CA ARG A 203 5.45 -18.97 3.07
C ARG A 203 6.48 -18.06 3.74
N ALA A 204 6.03 -17.04 4.48
CA ALA A 204 6.92 -16.14 5.20
C ALA A 204 7.71 -16.85 6.30
N VAL A 205 7.05 -17.73 7.06
CA VAL A 205 7.68 -18.54 8.10
C VAL A 205 8.69 -19.52 7.49
N ALA A 206 8.33 -20.23 6.43
CA ALA A 206 9.25 -21.13 5.74
C ALA A 206 10.50 -20.40 5.21
N SER A 207 10.31 -19.21 4.62
CA SER A 207 11.42 -18.37 4.16
C SER A 207 12.31 -17.90 5.31
N ALA A 208 11.73 -17.52 6.46
CA ALA A 208 12.48 -17.15 7.64
C ALA A 208 13.34 -18.31 8.15
N TYR A 209 12.78 -19.52 8.26
CA TYR A 209 13.53 -20.72 8.67
C TYR A 209 14.68 -21.04 7.70
N GLN A 210 14.43 -21.00 6.40
CA GLN A 210 15.49 -21.21 5.39
C GLN A 210 16.62 -20.19 5.51
N SER A 211 16.29 -18.92 5.78
CA SER A 211 17.30 -17.86 5.96
C SER A 211 18.16 -18.07 7.21
N VAL A 212 17.57 -18.59 8.30
CA VAL A 212 18.29 -18.91 9.53
C VAL A 212 19.21 -20.11 9.30
N GLU A 213 18.73 -21.14 8.62
CA GLU A 213 19.54 -22.33 8.29
C GLU A 213 20.73 -21.97 7.39
N THR A 214 20.53 -21.11 6.39
CA THR A 214 21.64 -20.65 5.53
C THR A 214 22.65 -19.83 6.32
N LYS A 215 22.20 -18.94 7.22
CA LYS A 215 23.11 -18.19 8.11
C LYS A 215 23.89 -19.11 9.04
N GLN A 216 23.23 -20.06 9.69
CA GLN A 216 23.92 -21.02 10.56
C GLN A 216 24.97 -21.82 9.80
N ARG A 217 24.67 -22.23 8.57
CA ARG A 217 25.65 -22.94 7.73
C ARG A 217 26.84 -22.06 7.35
N GLN A 218 26.60 -20.78 7.02
CA GLN A 218 27.67 -19.82 6.77
C GLN A 218 28.52 -19.55 8.01
N ASP A 219 27.88 -19.41 9.17
CA ASP A 219 28.57 -19.19 10.44
C ASP A 219 29.44 -20.39 10.83
N LEU A 220 28.93 -21.62 10.65
CA LEU A 220 29.71 -22.84 10.89
C LEU A 220 30.94 -22.93 9.97
N LEU A 221 30.80 -22.57 8.70
CA LEU A 221 31.94 -22.51 7.76
C LEU A 221 32.95 -21.43 8.17
N ALA A 222 32.48 -20.27 8.62
CA ALA A 222 33.36 -19.19 9.10
C ALA A 222 34.09 -19.58 10.39
N ILE A 223 33.44 -20.32 11.29
CA ILE A 223 34.05 -20.86 12.51
C ILE A 223 35.10 -21.91 12.16
N ASP A 224 34.79 -22.84 11.27
CA ASP A 224 35.71 -23.90 10.83
C ASP A 224 36.97 -23.33 10.18
N ASP A 225 36.82 -22.34 9.30
CA ASP A 225 37.95 -21.65 8.69
C ASP A 225 38.79 -20.88 9.73
N ARG A 226 38.16 -20.26 10.73
CA ARG A 226 38.87 -19.58 11.82
C ARG A 226 39.63 -20.56 12.72
N LEU A 227 39.05 -21.72 13.01
CA LEU A 227 39.71 -22.80 13.76
C LEU A 227 40.90 -23.36 12.99
N SER A 228 40.74 -23.58 11.68
CA SER A 228 41.80 -24.05 10.78
C SER A 228 42.97 -23.06 10.76
N ARG A 229 42.69 -21.76 10.66
CA ARG A 229 43.72 -20.71 10.73
C ARG A 229 44.42 -20.64 12.10
N LEU A 230 43.67 -20.82 13.20
CA LEU A 230 44.25 -20.88 14.54
C LEU A 230 45.16 -22.10 14.72
N ALA A 231 44.76 -23.27 14.20
CA ALA A 231 45.56 -24.48 14.22
C ALA A 231 46.88 -24.29 13.46
N ALA A 232 46.82 -23.79 12.22
CA ALA A 232 48.01 -23.51 11.40
C ALA A 232 48.94 -22.48 12.08
N THR A 233 48.37 -21.44 12.70
CA THR A 233 49.16 -20.44 13.44
C THR A 233 49.81 -21.05 14.70
N GLY A 234 49.10 -21.96 15.37
CA GLY A 234 49.61 -22.69 16.53
C GLY A 234 50.79 -23.60 16.16
N GLU A 235 50.66 -24.33 15.04
CA GLU A 235 51.71 -25.19 14.50
C GLU A 235 52.96 -24.38 14.12
N GLN A 236 52.78 -23.27 13.41
CA GLN A 236 53.89 -22.36 13.06
C GLN A 236 54.60 -21.79 14.29
N LYS A 237 53.85 -21.41 15.34
CA LYS A 237 54.45 -20.94 16.60
C LYS A 237 55.21 -22.05 17.32
N ASN A 238 54.72 -23.28 17.26
CA ASN A 238 55.38 -24.43 17.86
C ASN A 238 56.70 -24.72 17.15
N ASP A 239 56.70 -24.71 15.82
CA ASP A 239 57.91 -24.87 15.00
C ASP A 239 58.94 -23.77 15.27
N GLN A 240 58.49 -22.50 15.38
CA GLN A 240 59.37 -21.40 15.78
C GLN A 240 59.95 -21.60 17.19
N THR A 241 59.15 -22.09 18.13
CA THR A 241 59.61 -22.36 19.50
C THR A 241 60.65 -23.47 19.53
N ASN A 242 60.42 -24.56 18.78
CA ASN A 242 61.37 -25.66 18.64
C ASN A 242 62.68 -25.21 18.00
N ALA A 243 62.63 -24.42 16.93
CA ALA A 243 63.83 -23.87 16.30
C ALA A 243 64.62 -22.95 17.25
N ILE A 244 63.93 -22.13 18.05
CA ILE A 244 64.58 -21.30 19.08
C ILE A 244 65.23 -22.19 20.16
N LEU A 245 64.54 -23.21 20.64
CA LEU A 245 65.10 -24.14 21.64
C LEU A 245 66.32 -24.89 21.12
N GLU A 246 66.29 -25.34 19.86
CA GLU A 246 67.40 -26.01 19.19
C GLU A 246 68.61 -25.09 19.07
N THR A 247 68.43 -23.86 18.60
CA THR A 247 69.53 -22.88 18.52
C THR A 247 70.09 -22.52 19.91
N LEU A 248 69.25 -22.45 20.95
CA LEU A 248 69.72 -22.22 22.32
C LEU A 248 70.52 -23.40 22.87
N LEU A 249 70.12 -24.63 22.55
CA LEU A 249 70.86 -25.85 22.90
C LEU A 249 72.22 -25.89 22.21
N GLU A 250 72.28 -25.61 20.91
CA GLU A 250 73.52 -25.59 20.13
C GLU A 250 74.50 -24.53 20.68
N VAL A 251 74.01 -23.33 21.04
CA VAL A 251 74.82 -22.29 21.67
C VAL A 251 75.30 -22.70 23.07
N ALA A 252 74.48 -23.40 23.84
CA ALA A 252 74.86 -23.91 25.16
C ALA A 252 75.96 -24.98 25.06
N GLU A 253 75.84 -25.89 24.08
CA GLU A 253 76.81 -26.95 23.81
C GLU A 253 78.16 -26.35 23.37
N LEU A 254 78.14 -25.38 22.44
CA LEU A 254 79.32 -24.61 22.02
C LEU A 254 79.99 -23.87 23.19
N ARG A 255 79.23 -23.38 24.17
CA ARG A 255 79.80 -22.73 25.35
C ARG A 255 80.45 -23.72 26.32
N LEU A 256 79.83 -24.88 26.54
CA LEU A 256 80.38 -25.93 27.41
C LEU A 256 81.72 -26.46 26.87
N ASP A 257 81.80 -26.68 25.57
CA ASP A 257 83.01 -27.18 24.90
C ASP A 257 84.17 -26.16 24.90
N ARG A 258 83.84 -24.87 25.03
CA ARG A 258 84.81 -23.79 25.17
C ARG A 258 85.36 -23.64 26.58
N THR A 259 84.61 -24.08 27.59
CA THR A 259 84.99 -24.04 29.01
C THR A 259 85.71 -25.31 29.50
N SER A 260 85.72 -26.37 28.70
CA SER A 260 86.39 -27.66 29.00
C SER A 260 87.84 -27.76 28.50
N ARG A 261 88.39 -26.69 27.89
CA ARG A 261 89.83 -26.53 27.57
C ARG A 261 90.49 -25.55 28.52
#